data_AF-A0AAE3MLN2-F1
#
_entry.id   AF-A0AAE3MLN2-F1
#
_cell.length_a   1.000
_cell.length_b   1.000
_cell.length_c   1.000
_cell.angle_alpha   90.00
_cell.angle_beta   90.00
_cell.angle_gamma   90.00
#
_symmetry.space_group_name_H-M   'P 1'
#
loop_
_entity.id
_entity.type
_entity.pdbx_description
1 polymer ?
#
loop_
_entity_poly.entity_id
_entity_poly.type
_entity_poly.pdbx_seq_one_letter_code
_entity_poly.pdbx_strand_id
1 'polypeptide(L)'
;MLWITLGLLALIVLYVLFVPLILYIDTDERRAYLQIKGLAKASIEAHETELIRIRLDTLFTHFYFYPIRKIFESKEGEKTKAKDKKRNRSKKDTSDWMRYGKIGRRLLQSFQVRKFRVAIDTGDCIQNARLFPVAAFVDRYLFDFQVNYQDRNYLGVHLANRPVNILKAFINP
;
A
#
# COMPACT_ATOMS: atom_id res chain seq x y z
N MET A 1 -30.92 -29.06 -3.55
CA MET A 1 -30.30 -28.07 -4.45
C MET A 1 -30.00 -26.75 -3.76
N LEU A 2 -30.98 -26.03 -3.20
CA LEU A 2 -30.76 -24.70 -2.57
C LEU A 2 -29.73 -24.71 -1.43
N TRP A 3 -29.75 -25.73 -0.56
CA TRP A 3 -28.76 -25.89 0.50
C TRP A 3 -27.35 -26.19 -0.02
N ILE A 4 -27.24 -26.95 -1.10
CA ILE A 4 -25.96 -27.27 -1.74
C ILE A 4 -25.37 -25.99 -2.35
N THR A 5 -26.19 -25.19 -3.03
CA THR A 5 -25.74 -23.91 -3.60
C THR A 5 -25.32 -22.91 -2.52
N LEU A 6 -26.06 -22.83 -1.40
CA LEU A 6 -25.68 -21.99 -0.26
C LEU A 6 -24.37 -22.45 0.39
N GLY A 7 -24.21 -23.75 0.60
CA GLY A 7 -22.98 -24.32 1.16
C GLY A 7 -21.76 -24.03 0.28
N LEU A 8 -21.90 -24.19 -1.04
CA LEU A 8 -20.84 -23.88 -1.99
C LEU A 8 -20.48 -22.38 -1.99
N LEU A 9 -21.48 -21.51 -1.98
CA LEU A 9 -21.26 -20.06 -1.92
C LEU A 9 -20.53 -19.67 -0.62
N ALA A 10 -20.94 -20.24 0.52
CA ALA A 10 -20.30 -19.99 1.80
C ALA A 10 -18.83 -20.44 1.80
N LEU A 11 -18.51 -21.58 1.18
CA LEU A 11 -17.13 -22.04 1.02
C LEU A 11 -16.28 -21.09 0.17
N ILE A 12 -16.83 -20.53 -0.91
CA ILE A 12 -16.12 -19.55 -1.75
C ILE A 12 -15.83 -18.28 -0.95
N VAL A 13 -16.83 -17.75 -0.22
CA VAL A 13 -16.65 -16.56 0.63
C VAL A 13 -15.58 -16.82 1.69
N LEU A 14 -15.64 -17.98 2.34
CA LEU A 14 -14.68 -18.37 3.36
C LEU A 14 -13.27 -18.48 2.76
N TYR A 15 -13.12 -19.13 1.61
CA TYR A 15 -11.85 -19.19 0.88
C TYR A 15 -11.26 -17.79 0.64
N VAL A 16 -12.04 -16.90 0.02
CA VAL A 16 -11.59 -15.53 -0.30
C VAL A 16 -11.13 -14.77 0.95
N LEU A 17 -11.80 -14.96 2.09
CA LEU A 17 -11.45 -14.28 3.34
C LEU A 17 -10.11 -14.72 3.95
N PHE A 18 -9.67 -15.95 3.68
CA PHE A 18 -8.45 -16.54 4.25
C PHE A 18 -7.24 -16.55 3.30
N VAL A 19 -7.44 -16.26 2.01
CA VAL A 19 -6.35 -16.16 1.04
C VAL A 19 -5.36 -15.04 1.43
N PRO A 20 -4.04 -15.26 1.31
CA PRO A 20 -3.04 -14.25 1.65
C PRO A 20 -3.05 -13.09 0.65
N LEU A 21 -3.14 -11.88 1.21
CA LEU A 21 -2.90 -10.60 0.56
C LEU A 21 -1.44 -10.22 0.81
N ILE A 22 -0.66 -10.01 -0.25
CA ILE A 22 0.76 -9.71 -0.22
C ILE A 22 0.95 -8.32 -0.83
N LEU A 23 1.56 -7.40 -0.09
CA LEU A 23 2.08 -6.16 -0.62
C LEU A 23 3.60 -6.29 -0.70
N TYR A 24 4.14 -6.06 -1.88
CA TYR A 24 5.57 -6.15 -2.15
C TYR A 24 6.03 -4.86 -2.82
N ILE A 25 7.07 -4.25 -2.28
CA ILE A 25 7.73 -3.07 -2.84
C ILE A 25 9.23 -3.34 -2.79
N ASP A 26 9.88 -3.24 -3.94
CA ASP A 26 11.31 -3.42 -4.10
C ASP A 26 11.79 -2.38 -5.11
N THR A 27 12.57 -1.42 -4.63
CA THR A 27 13.07 -0.34 -5.48
C THR A 27 14.27 -0.74 -6.32
N ASP A 28 15.01 -1.81 -5.98
CA ASP A 28 16.15 -2.29 -6.76
C ASP A 28 15.64 -2.95 -8.05
N GLU A 29 14.72 -3.90 -7.90
CA GLU A 29 14.08 -4.58 -9.02
C GLU A 29 13.00 -3.73 -9.71
N ARG A 30 12.69 -2.54 -9.17
CA ARG A 30 11.58 -1.65 -9.57
C ARG A 30 10.23 -2.37 -9.61
N ARG A 31 9.99 -3.27 -8.65
CA ARG A 31 8.76 -4.06 -8.54
C ARG A 31 7.94 -3.57 -7.38
N ALA A 32 6.75 -3.06 -7.66
CA ALA A 32 5.75 -2.78 -6.64
C ALA A 32 4.44 -3.45 -7.03
N TYR A 33 3.93 -4.35 -6.19
CA TYR A 33 2.66 -5.02 -6.45
C TYR A 33 1.89 -5.36 -5.18
N LEU A 34 0.57 -5.42 -5.33
CA LEU A 34 -0.38 -5.94 -4.37
C LEU A 34 -1.01 -7.20 -4.97
N GLN A 35 -0.98 -8.32 -4.27
CA GLN A 35 -1.47 -9.59 -4.78
C GLN A 35 -2.35 -10.29 -3.75
N ILE A 36 -3.55 -10.68 -4.16
CA ILE A 36 -4.33 -11.71 -3.48
C ILE A 36 -3.95 -13.04 -4.13
N LYS A 37 -3.19 -13.87 -3.42
CA LYS A 37 -2.55 -15.07 -3.99
C LYS A 37 -3.59 -15.98 -4.66
N GLY A 38 -3.42 -16.23 -5.96
CA GLY A 38 -4.32 -17.08 -6.75
C GLY A 38 -5.64 -16.42 -7.19
N LEU A 39 -5.86 -15.13 -6.90
CA LEU A 39 -7.08 -14.43 -7.31
C LEU A 39 -6.79 -13.20 -8.20
N ALA A 40 -5.94 -12.29 -7.72
CA ALA A 40 -5.63 -11.07 -8.45
C ALA A 40 -4.26 -10.51 -8.08
N LYS A 41 -3.62 -9.80 -9.00
CA LYS A 41 -2.36 -9.09 -8.81
C LYS A 41 -2.47 -7.71 -9.45
N ALA A 42 -2.36 -6.66 -8.65
CA ALA A 42 -2.16 -5.30 -9.12
C ALA A 42 -0.67 -4.98 -9.06
N SER A 43 -0.05 -4.65 -10.18
CA SER A 43 1.36 -4.27 -10.27
C SER A 43 1.51 -2.87 -10.81
N ILE A 44 2.52 -2.17 -10.32
CA ILE A 44 2.92 -0.85 -10.78
C ILE A 44 4.08 -1.07 -11.75
N GLU A 45 3.88 -0.66 -13.00
CA GLU A 45 4.84 -0.78 -14.09
C GLU A 45 5.20 0.64 -14.56
N ALA A 46 6.48 0.88 -14.87
CA ALA A 46 6.87 2.11 -15.56
C ALA A 46 6.47 2.00 -17.04
N HIS A 47 5.94 3.07 -17.63
CA HIS A 47 5.57 3.10 -19.05
C HIS A 47 6.38 4.17 -19.80
N GLU A 48 6.71 3.94 -21.06
CA GLU A 48 7.61 4.84 -21.83
C GLU A 48 6.97 6.22 -22.09
N THR A 49 5.64 6.28 -22.20
CA THR A 49 4.88 7.52 -22.43
C THR A 49 4.24 8.11 -21.18
N GLU A 50 4.05 7.31 -20.12
CA GLU A 50 3.44 7.74 -18.85
C GLU A 50 4.29 7.23 -17.69
N LEU A 51 4.67 8.11 -16.76
CA LEU A 51 5.61 7.76 -15.68
C LEU A 51 5.21 6.50 -14.86
N ILE A 52 3.91 6.18 -14.77
CA ILE A 52 3.37 5.05 -14.00
C ILE A 52 2.10 4.47 -14.63
N ARG A 53 2.08 3.14 -14.87
CA ARG A 53 0.91 2.32 -15.24
C ARG A 53 0.59 1.33 -14.12
N ILE A 54 -0.69 1.12 -13.82
CA ILE A 54 -1.14 0.05 -12.93
C ILE A 54 -1.76 -1.06 -13.77
N ARG A 55 -1.16 -2.25 -13.72
CA ARG A 55 -1.68 -3.47 -14.34
C ARG A 55 -2.39 -4.33 -13.30
N LEU A 56 -3.67 -4.56 -13.49
CA LEU A 56 -4.49 -5.46 -12.67
C LEU A 56 -4.73 -6.77 -13.43
N ASP A 57 -4.01 -7.81 -13.03
CA ASP A 57 -4.24 -9.18 -13.47
C ASP A 57 -5.27 -9.82 -12.56
N THR A 58 -6.38 -10.30 -13.13
CA THR A 58 -7.37 -11.13 -12.44
C THR A 58 -7.34 -12.55 -13.00
N LEU A 59 -8.16 -13.45 -12.47
CA LEU A 59 -8.28 -14.81 -13.00
C LEU A 59 -8.69 -14.90 -14.48
N PHE A 60 -9.48 -13.93 -14.98
CA PHE A 60 -10.09 -14.03 -16.32
C PHE A 60 -9.62 -12.92 -17.27
N THR A 61 -9.19 -11.78 -16.74
CA THR A 61 -8.90 -10.59 -17.54
C THR A 61 -7.75 -9.78 -16.97
N HIS A 62 -7.14 -8.98 -17.84
CA HIS A 62 -6.10 -8.01 -17.49
C HIS A 62 -6.64 -6.61 -17.74
N PHE A 63 -6.62 -5.76 -16.72
CA PHE A 63 -7.02 -4.37 -16.83
C PHE A 63 -5.80 -3.47 -16.67
N TYR A 64 -5.80 -2.35 -17.37
CA TYR A 64 -4.74 -1.35 -17.28
C TYR A 64 -5.33 -0.01 -16.90
N PHE A 65 -4.72 0.60 -15.89
CA PHE A 65 -5.16 1.86 -15.34
C PHE A 65 -4.00 2.86 -15.32
N TYR A 66 -4.30 4.10 -15.72
CA TYR A 66 -3.35 5.19 -15.88
C TYR A 66 -3.72 6.31 -14.89
N PRO A 67 -3.24 6.23 -13.63
CA PRO A 67 -3.69 7.10 -12.55
C PRO A 67 -3.30 8.57 -12.75
N ILE A 68 -2.13 8.82 -13.35
CA ILE A 68 -1.55 10.17 -13.47
C ILE A 68 -2.43 11.06 -14.34
N ARG A 69 -2.89 10.54 -15.49
CA ARG A 69 -3.75 11.27 -16.43
C ARG A 69 -5.03 11.81 -15.78
N LYS A 70 -5.67 11.00 -14.92
CA LYS A 70 -6.89 11.42 -14.21
C LYS A 70 -6.68 12.55 -13.21
N ILE A 71 -5.52 12.63 -12.56
CA ILE A 71 -5.21 13.70 -11.59
C ILE A 71 -5.01 15.05 -12.30
N PHE A 72 -4.40 15.04 -13.50
CA PHE A 72 -4.21 16.24 -14.29
C PHE A 72 -5.49 16.67 -15.01
N GLU A 73 -6.26 15.73 -15.58
CA GLU A 73 -7.55 16.03 -16.23
C GLU A 73 -8.61 16.54 -15.22
N SER A 74 -8.62 16.05 -13.97
CA SER A 74 -9.57 16.53 -12.95
C SER A 74 -9.36 17.99 -12.53
N LYS A 75 -8.16 18.56 -12.74
CA LYS A 75 -7.87 19.95 -12.39
C LYS A 75 -8.38 20.97 -13.40
N GLU A 76 -8.67 20.56 -14.64
CA GLU A 76 -9.22 21.46 -15.66
C GLU A 76 -10.75 21.62 -15.57
N GLY A 77 -11.47 20.59 -15.11
CA GLY A 77 -12.93 20.62 -15.00
C GLY A 77 -13.50 21.28 -13.73
N GLU A 78 -12.68 21.56 -12.71
CA GLU A 78 -13.16 22.01 -11.39
C GLU A 78 -13.15 23.53 -11.18
N LYS A 79 -12.67 24.31 -12.16
CA LYS A 79 -12.67 25.79 -12.05
C LYS A 79 -14.06 26.43 -12.16
N THR A 80 -15.09 25.69 -12.61
CA THR A 80 -16.43 26.23 -12.86
C THR A 80 -17.47 25.92 -11.77
N LYS A 81 -17.15 25.15 -10.73
CA LYS A 81 -18.10 24.82 -9.63
C LYS A 81 -17.65 25.29 -8.24
N ALA A 82 -16.66 26.18 -8.17
CA ALA A 82 -16.09 26.65 -6.91
C ALA A 82 -16.85 27.83 -6.24
N LYS A 83 -17.94 28.36 -6.84
CA LYS A 83 -18.66 29.52 -6.26
C LYS A 83 -19.88 29.20 -5.38
N ASP A 84 -20.46 28.00 -5.44
CA ASP A 84 -21.73 27.72 -4.71
C ASP A 84 -21.64 26.79 -3.49
N LYS A 85 -20.44 26.39 -3.04
CA LYS A 85 -20.28 25.56 -1.82
C LYS A 85 -19.58 26.25 -0.66
N LYS A 86 -19.77 27.57 -0.53
CA LYS A 86 -19.26 28.36 0.61
C LYS A 86 -20.30 28.56 1.72
N ARG A 87 -21.14 27.55 2.00
CA ARG A 87 -22.12 27.60 3.09
C ARG A 87 -22.37 26.21 3.71
N ASN A 88 -21.37 25.73 4.44
CA ASN A 88 -21.45 24.80 5.57
C ASN A 88 -20.07 24.20 5.80
N ARG A 89 -19.14 25.01 6.30
CA ARG A 89 -18.05 24.46 7.12
C ARG A 89 -18.66 24.26 8.51
N SER A 90 -19.52 23.25 8.66
CA SER A 90 -19.79 22.74 10.00
C SER A 90 -18.44 22.34 10.58
N LYS A 91 -18.25 22.62 11.86
CA LYS A 91 -17.15 22.08 12.65
C LYS A 91 -17.08 20.59 12.32
N LYS A 92 -16.08 20.18 11.54
CA LYS A 92 -15.84 18.77 11.25
C LYS A 92 -15.31 18.25 12.56
N ASP A 93 -16.20 17.66 13.34
CA ASP A 93 -15.99 17.38 14.74
C ASP A 93 -14.66 16.65 14.91
N THR A 94 -13.87 17.14 15.86
CA THR A 94 -12.59 16.56 16.28
C THR A 94 -12.73 15.08 16.69
N SER A 95 -13.95 14.57 16.82
CA SER A 95 -14.27 13.16 17.06
C SER A 95 -14.11 12.29 15.82
N ASP A 96 -14.42 12.78 14.62
CA ASP A 96 -14.40 11.96 13.39
C ASP A 96 -12.98 11.65 12.93
N TRP A 97 -12.07 12.64 12.91
CA TRP A 97 -10.66 12.37 12.56
C TRP A 97 -10.03 11.37 13.53
N MET A 98 -10.43 11.42 14.81
CA MET A 98 -9.91 10.51 15.83
C MET A 98 -10.47 9.10 15.64
N ARG A 99 -11.72 8.95 15.19
CA ARG A 99 -12.30 7.65 14.81
C ARG A 99 -11.63 7.07 13.56
N TYR A 100 -11.46 7.85 12.49
CA TYR A 100 -10.78 7.40 11.28
C TYR A 100 -9.29 7.11 11.51
N GLY A 101 -8.63 7.88 12.39
CA GLY A 101 -7.25 7.64 12.80
C GLY A 101 -7.08 6.31 13.55
N LYS A 102 -8.02 5.97 14.46
CA LYS A 102 -8.04 4.67 15.15
C LYS A 102 -8.19 3.50 14.15
N ILE A 103 -9.13 3.62 13.21
CA ILE A 103 -9.35 2.63 12.15
C ILE A 103 -8.09 2.47 11.30
N GLY A 104 -7.50 3.58 10.84
CA GLY A 104 -6.27 3.58 10.04
C GLY A 104 -5.11 2.90 10.77
N ARG A 105 -4.94 3.18 12.07
CA ARG A 105 -3.92 2.52 12.89
C ARG A 105 -4.14 1.01 12.99
N ARG A 106 -5.37 0.56 13.28
CA ARG A 106 -5.67 -0.88 13.34
C ARG A 106 -5.50 -1.56 11.98
N LEU A 107 -5.87 -0.89 10.90
CA LEU A 107 -5.66 -1.38 9.55
C LEU A 107 -4.17 -1.59 9.29
N LEU A 108 -3.32 -0.61 9.59
CA LEU A 108 -1.87 -0.73 9.44
C LEU A 108 -1.31 -1.87 10.32
N GLN A 109 -1.76 -1.99 11.56
CA GLN A 109 -1.37 -3.07 12.47
C GLN A 109 -1.83 -4.46 12.02
N SER A 110 -2.87 -4.56 11.18
CA SER A 110 -3.34 -5.85 10.66
C SER A 110 -2.36 -6.46 9.65
N PHE A 111 -1.50 -5.65 9.04
CA PHE A 111 -0.46 -6.13 8.14
C PHE A 111 0.73 -6.65 8.94
N GLN A 112 1.14 -7.87 8.63
CA GLN A 112 2.36 -8.46 9.15
C GLN A 112 3.53 -8.05 8.26
N VAL A 113 4.52 -7.39 8.84
CA VAL A 113 5.79 -7.11 8.16
C VAL A 113 6.57 -8.41 8.06
N ARG A 114 6.77 -8.92 6.84
CA ARG A 114 7.56 -10.13 6.56
C ARG A 114 9.03 -9.80 6.31
N LYS A 115 9.28 -8.68 5.65
CA LYS A 115 10.62 -8.14 5.40
C LYS A 115 10.51 -6.63 5.32
N PHE A 116 11.41 -5.93 6.00
CA PHE A 116 11.60 -4.50 5.87
C PHE A 116 13.10 -4.26 5.84
N ARG A 117 13.59 -3.76 4.71
CA ARG A 117 15.00 -3.49 4.48
C ARG A 117 15.15 -2.12 3.86
N VAL A 118 16.10 -1.36 4.37
CA VAL A 118 16.44 -0.04 3.87
C VAL A 118 17.95 0.04 3.71
N ALA A 119 18.43 0.52 2.56
CA ALA A 119 19.82 0.93 2.40
C ALA A 119 19.85 2.40 1.96
N ILE A 120 20.65 3.22 2.63
CA ILE A 120 20.76 4.65 2.33
C ILE A 120 22.20 5.02 1.99
N ASP A 121 22.32 5.89 0.99
CA ASP A 121 23.51 6.67 0.69
C ASP A 121 23.10 8.13 0.47
N THR A 122 23.75 9.04 1.20
CA THR A 122 23.50 10.48 1.14
C THR A 122 24.32 11.20 0.08
N GLY A 123 25.29 10.53 -0.56
CA GLY A 123 26.27 11.12 -1.48
C GLY A 123 27.40 11.88 -0.76
N ASP A 124 27.38 11.95 0.58
CA ASP A 124 28.42 12.56 1.40
C ASP A 124 29.00 11.51 2.37
N CYS A 125 30.30 11.28 2.28
CA CYS A 125 30.97 10.27 3.08
C CYS A 125 30.96 10.58 4.59
N ILE A 126 30.99 11.86 4.97
CA ILE A 126 30.94 12.27 6.38
C ILE A 126 29.53 12.05 6.92
N GLN A 127 28.49 12.34 6.15
CA GLN A 127 27.10 12.09 6.55
C GLN A 127 26.80 10.59 6.67
N ASN A 128 27.24 9.78 5.70
CA ASN A 128 27.12 8.32 5.77
C ASN A 128 27.86 7.75 7.00
N ALA A 129 29.07 8.24 7.28
CA ALA A 129 29.83 7.82 8.47
C ALA A 129 29.10 8.17 9.78
N ARG A 130 28.44 9.32 9.85
CA ARG A 130 27.61 9.72 11.01
C ARG A 130 26.35 8.86 11.17
N LEU A 131 25.78 8.36 10.08
CA LEU A 131 24.63 7.45 10.12
C LEU A 131 25.02 6.04 10.56
N PHE A 132 26.28 5.64 10.39
CA PHE A 132 26.73 4.27 10.64
C PHE A 132 26.43 3.74 12.06
N PRO A 133 26.67 4.49 13.16
CA PRO A 133 26.31 4.03 14.51
C PRO A 133 24.79 3.83 14.68
N VAL A 134 23.98 4.74 14.11
CA VAL A 134 22.52 4.65 14.14
C VAL A 134 22.05 3.44 13.34
N ALA A 135 22.66 3.22 12.17
CA ALA A 135 22.35 2.08 11.32
C ALA A 135 22.67 0.75 12.00
N ALA A 136 23.85 0.62 12.59
CA ALA A 136 24.25 -0.58 13.33
C ALA A 136 23.32 -0.88 14.52
N PHE A 137 22.81 0.15 15.20
CA PHE A 137 21.82 -0.02 16.27
C PHE A 137 20.47 -0.50 15.73
N VAL A 138 19.93 0.16 14.70
CA VAL A 138 18.63 -0.20 14.11
C VAL A 138 18.66 -1.60 13.47
N ASP A 139 19.73 -1.93 12.74
CA ASP A 139 19.93 -3.23 12.10
C ASP A 139 19.89 -4.38 13.12
N ARG A 140 20.53 -4.18 14.28
CA ARG A 140 20.59 -5.19 15.34
C ARG A 140 19.25 -5.43 16.03
N TYR A 141 18.43 -4.40 16.21
CA TYR A 141 17.29 -4.47 17.13
C TYR A 141 15.91 -4.28 16.48
N LEU A 142 15.81 -3.64 15.32
CA LEU A 142 14.53 -3.21 14.74
C LEU A 142 14.27 -3.82 13.37
N PHE A 143 15.11 -3.53 12.37
CA PHE A 143 14.95 -4.00 11.00
C PHE A 143 16.25 -3.81 10.21
N ASP A 144 16.38 -4.49 9.07
CA ASP A 144 17.57 -4.45 8.22
C ASP A 144 17.81 -3.04 7.68
N PHE A 145 18.79 -2.34 8.25
CA PHE A 145 19.09 -0.95 7.90
C PHE A 145 20.58 -0.78 7.66
N GLN A 146 20.92 -0.44 6.41
CA GLN A 146 22.28 -0.35 5.95
C GLN A 146 22.61 1.05 5.47
N VAL A 147 23.81 1.51 5.78
CA VAL A 147 24.40 2.70 5.17
C VAL A 147 25.50 2.23 4.25
N ASN A 148 25.53 2.75 3.03
CA ASN A 148 26.55 2.41 2.04
C ASN A 148 27.24 3.66 1.50
N TYR A 149 28.27 3.43 0.67
CA TYR A 149 29.08 4.46 0.01
C TYR A 149 29.18 4.15 -1.49
N GLN A 150 28.08 3.66 -2.06
CA GLN A 150 27.99 3.13 -3.42
C GLN A 150 26.97 3.89 -4.26
N ASP A 151 26.46 5.02 -3.78
CA ASP A 151 25.36 5.79 -4.35
C ASP A 151 24.08 4.96 -4.52
N ARG A 152 23.86 3.98 -3.62
CA ARG A 152 22.69 3.08 -3.67
C ARG A 152 21.69 3.40 -2.58
N ASN A 153 20.48 3.78 -3.01
CA ASN A 153 19.32 3.92 -2.13
C ASN A 153 18.31 2.81 -2.45
N TYR A 154 17.94 2.04 -1.43
CA TYR A 154 17.09 0.87 -1.56
C TYR A 154 16.02 0.83 -0.47
N LEU A 155 14.79 0.49 -0.87
CA LEU A 155 13.68 0.19 0.01
C LEU A 155 13.03 -1.13 -0.42
N GLY A 156 13.07 -2.10 0.47
CA GLY A 156 12.40 -3.39 0.34
C GLY A 156 11.36 -3.58 1.42
N VAL A 157 10.09 -3.64 1.03
CA VAL A 157 8.96 -3.86 1.93
C VAL A 157 8.16 -5.06 1.46
N HIS A 158 8.00 -6.05 2.34
CA HIS A 158 7.13 -7.19 2.13
C HIS A 158 6.15 -7.25 3.29
N LEU A 159 4.89 -6.90 3.03
CA LEU A 159 3.80 -7.03 3.99
C LEU A 159 2.88 -8.17 3.56
N ALA A 160 2.36 -8.91 4.54
CA ALA A 160 1.36 -9.93 4.33
C ALA A 160 0.15 -9.67 5.22
N ASN A 161 -1.04 -9.95 4.70
CA ASN A 161 -2.28 -9.84 5.44
C ASN A 161 -3.29 -10.88 4.92
N ARG A 162 -4.46 -10.97 5.54
CA ARG A 162 -5.62 -11.72 5.04
C ARG A 162 -6.83 -10.79 5.06
N PRO A 163 -7.75 -10.87 4.08
CA PRO A 163 -8.93 -10.02 4.06
C PRO A 163 -9.74 -10.05 5.37
N VAL A 164 -9.82 -11.21 6.04
CA VAL A 164 -10.48 -11.33 7.35
C VAL A 164 -9.89 -10.39 8.43
N ASN A 165 -8.58 -10.14 8.42
CA ASN A 165 -7.95 -9.26 9.42
C ASN A 165 -8.23 -7.78 9.13
N ILE A 166 -8.31 -7.42 7.85
CA ILE A 166 -8.71 -6.08 7.41
C ILE A 166 -10.15 -5.81 7.89
N LEU A 167 -11.07 -6.76 7.67
CA LEU A 167 -12.45 -6.64 8.14
C LEU A 167 -12.53 -6.49 9.67
N LYS A 168 -11.73 -7.26 10.42
CA LYS A 168 -11.65 -7.12 11.88
C LYS A 168 -11.24 -5.72 12.32
N ALA A 169 -10.32 -5.07 11.60
CA ALA A 169 -9.88 -3.71 11.91
C ALA A 169 -11.00 -2.65 11.74
N PHE A 170 -11.98 -2.91 10.87
CA PHE A 170 -13.15 -2.03 10.70
C PHE A 170 -14.28 -2.34 11.68
N ILE A 171 -14.53 -3.63 11.98
CA ILE A 171 -15.62 -4.07 12.87
C ILE A 171 -15.31 -3.75 14.33
N ASN A 172 -14.05 -3.89 14.74
CA ASN A 172 -13.57 -3.50 16.06
C ASN A 172 -12.55 -2.37 15.87
N PRO A 173 -12.97 -1.09 15.79
CA PRO A 173 -12.12 0.08 15.56
C PRO A 173 -11.53 0.69 16.84
#